data_AF-A0A3B3VLL9-F1
#
_entry.id   AF-A0A3B3VLL9-F1
#
_cell.length_a   1.000
_cell.length_b   1.000
_cell.length_c   1.000
_cell.angle_alpha   90.00
_cell.angle_beta   90.00
_cell.angle_gamma   90.00
#
_symmetry.space_group_name_H-M   'P 1'
#
loop_
_entity.id
_entity.type
_entity.pdbx_description
1 polymer ?
#
loop_
_entity_poly.entity_id
_entity_poly.type
_entity_poly.pdbx_seq_one_letter_code
_entity_poly.pdbx_strand_id
1 'polypeptide(L)'
;MAHCVRLSPVFAVLPETSSFLFHLLLLTELLVRSSSLPIRSSSHCGFFGSMIHQVESLMNLSRKIHQLVNESLTQMYGYTQSFKLHIDWLKVAKENVSLPFQTEEGASSHLLQLSNLIGKCLHPVEALPSVAPNLPVVSNAFDALVYSVEISDRLKVFCGWSKRVLRYITPACR
;
A
#
# COMPACT_ATOMS: atom_id res chain seq x y z
N MET A 1 35.06 -25.06 1.75
CA MET A 1 33.62 -25.26 2.06
C MET A 1 32.86 -24.05 1.55
N ALA A 2 32.12 -24.21 0.46
CA ALA A 2 31.36 -23.13 -0.17
C ALA A 2 30.01 -22.99 0.54
N HIS A 3 29.79 -21.86 1.21
CA HIS A 3 28.48 -21.54 1.77
C HIS A 3 27.56 -21.08 0.62
N CYS A 4 26.70 -21.99 0.20
CA CYS A 4 25.56 -21.71 -0.66
C CYS A 4 24.56 -20.86 0.13
N VAL A 5 24.56 -19.55 -0.10
CA VAL A 5 23.53 -18.64 0.45
C VAL A 5 22.23 -18.94 -0.29
N ARG A 6 21.33 -19.66 0.38
CA ARG A 6 19.95 -19.86 -0.05
C ARG A 6 19.29 -18.50 -0.28
N LEU A 7 19.10 -18.12 -1.54
CA LEU A 7 18.17 -17.05 -1.89
C LEU A 7 16.74 -17.52 -1.57
N SER A 8 16.08 -16.78 -0.69
CA SER A 8 14.68 -16.93 -0.30
C SER A 8 13.75 -16.68 -1.51
N PRO A 9 12.60 -17.38 -1.64
CA PRO A 9 11.73 -17.27 -2.79
C PRO A 9 10.81 -16.06 -2.64
N VAL A 10 11.34 -14.86 -2.89
CA VAL A 10 10.54 -13.61 -2.96
C VAL A 10 10.38 -13.12 -4.41
N PHE A 11 10.99 -13.80 -5.38
CA PHE A 11 11.00 -13.44 -6.81
C PHE A 11 9.73 -13.82 -7.59
N ALA A 12 8.55 -13.71 -6.98
CA ALA A 12 7.29 -14.05 -7.65
C ALA A 12 6.48 -12.83 -8.13
N VAL A 13 7.08 -11.63 -8.21
CA VAL A 13 6.39 -10.44 -8.73
C VAL A 13 7.35 -9.66 -9.65
N LEU A 14 7.00 -9.63 -10.94
CA LEU A 14 7.58 -8.90 -12.09
C LEU A 14 8.67 -9.66 -12.91
N PRO A 15 8.30 -10.23 -14.08
CA PRO A 15 9.24 -10.89 -15.00
C PRO A 15 10.30 -9.95 -15.61
N GLU A 16 10.09 -8.63 -15.63
CA GLU A 16 11.03 -7.67 -16.23
C GLU A 16 12.13 -7.18 -15.27
N THR A 17 11.82 -7.10 -13.97
CA THR A 17 12.79 -6.67 -12.95
C THR A 17 13.84 -7.75 -12.67
N SER A 18 13.50 -9.02 -12.89
CA SER A 18 14.41 -10.16 -12.74
C SER A 18 15.55 -10.14 -13.77
N SER A 19 15.28 -9.70 -15.01
CA SER A 19 16.28 -9.57 -16.07
C SER A 19 17.31 -8.49 -15.73
N PHE A 20 16.87 -7.34 -15.23
CA PHE A 20 17.77 -6.25 -14.82
C PHE A 20 18.65 -6.63 -13.64
N LEU A 21 18.09 -7.31 -12.63
CA LEU A 21 18.85 -7.80 -11.47
C LEU A 21 19.88 -8.86 -11.87
N PHE A 22 19.54 -9.74 -12.81
CA PHE A 22 20.49 -10.71 -13.36
C PHE A 22 21.67 -10.02 -14.07
N HIS A 23 21.41 -8.99 -14.86
CA HIS A 23 22.47 -8.20 -15.52
C HIS A 23 23.35 -7.47 -14.49
N LEU A 24 22.76 -6.86 -13.45
CA LEU A 24 23.52 -6.23 -12.37
C LEU A 24 24.42 -7.24 -11.65
N LEU A 25 23.91 -8.44 -11.34
CA LEU A 25 24.69 -9.51 -10.71
C LEU A 25 25.85 -9.97 -11.60
N LEU A 26 25.60 -10.18 -12.90
CA LEU A 26 26.65 -10.52 -13.87
C LEU A 26 27.73 -9.44 -13.95
N LEU A 27 27.34 -8.16 -14.00
CA LEU A 27 28.28 -7.04 -14.01
C LEU A 27 29.14 -7.01 -12.76
N THR A 28 28.55 -7.24 -11.58
CA THR A 28 29.32 -7.30 -10.33
C THR A 28 30.33 -8.45 -10.30
N GLU A 29 29.95 -9.64 -10.79
CA GLU A 29 30.84 -10.80 -10.85
C GLU A 29 31.98 -10.60 -11.86
N LEU A 30 31.69 -10.02 -13.02
CA LEU A 30 32.70 -9.70 -14.04
C LEU A 30 33.72 -8.67 -13.52
N LEU A 31 33.26 -7.65 -12.81
CA LEU A 31 34.14 -6.64 -12.20
C LEU A 31 35.06 -7.25 -11.14
N VAL A 32 34.54 -8.10 -10.25
CA VAL A 32 35.33 -8.81 -9.24
C VAL A 32 36.39 -9.71 -9.87
N ARG A 33 36.07 -10.40 -10.97
CA ARG A 33 37.05 -11.24 -11.68
C ARG A 33 38.14 -10.42 -12.37
N SER A 34 37.79 -9.24 -12.91
CA SER A 34 38.72 -8.34 -13.59
C SER A 34 39.69 -7.61 -12.65
N SER A 35 39.38 -7.50 -11.35
CA SER A 35 40.22 -6.79 -10.36
C SER A 35 41.43 -7.58 -9.86
N SER A 36 41.69 -8.77 -10.42
CA SER A 36 42.80 -9.66 -10.03
C SER A 36 44.17 -9.25 -10.60
N LEU A 37 44.26 -8.16 -11.38
CA LEU A 37 45.53 -7.63 -11.89
C LEU A 37 46.10 -6.50 -11.00
N PRO A 38 47.38 -6.57 -10.60
CA PRO A 38 48.02 -5.52 -9.82
C PRO A 38 48.37 -4.33 -10.74
N ILE A 39 47.51 -3.32 -10.79
CA ILE A 39 47.80 -2.07 -11.50
C ILE A 39 47.68 -0.89 -10.53
N ARG A 40 48.74 -0.08 -10.55
CA ARG A 40 49.08 1.06 -9.68
C ARG A 40 47.89 1.99 -9.39
N SER A 41 47.84 2.44 -8.15
CA SER A 41 46.92 3.43 -7.58
C SER A 41 46.77 4.68 -8.45
N SER A 42 45.60 4.87 -9.04
CA SER A 42 45.21 6.13 -9.67
C SER A 42 44.48 7.04 -8.67
N SER A 43 44.75 8.34 -8.73
CA SER A 43 44.22 9.38 -7.84
C SER A 43 42.74 9.73 -8.05
N HIS A 44 42.01 8.97 -8.88
CA HIS A 44 40.61 9.24 -9.24
C HIS A 44 39.55 8.65 -8.28
N CYS A 45 39.96 8.04 -7.16
CA CYS A 45 39.05 7.42 -6.17
C CYS A 45 38.00 8.40 -5.58
N GLY A 46 38.30 9.71 -5.51
CA GLY A 46 37.40 10.71 -4.92
C GLY A 46 36.05 10.85 -5.63
N PHE A 47 35.98 10.61 -6.94
CA PHE A 47 34.72 10.67 -7.71
C PHE A 47 33.76 9.51 -7.36
N PHE A 48 34.30 8.34 -7.05
CA PHE A 48 33.49 7.18 -6.66
C PHE A 48 32.84 7.37 -5.29
N GLY A 49 33.52 8.03 -4.34
CA GLY A 49 32.94 8.37 -3.04
C GLY A 49 31.68 9.23 -3.16
N SER A 50 31.73 10.28 -3.99
CA SER A 50 30.54 11.13 -4.27
C SER A 50 29.42 10.36 -4.96
N MET A 51 29.75 9.44 -5.87
CA MET A 51 28.76 8.61 -6.57
C MET A 51 28.09 7.60 -5.60
N ILE A 52 28.85 6.99 -4.70
CA ILE A 52 28.34 6.10 -3.66
C ILE A 52 27.36 6.83 -2.74
N HIS A 53 27.69 8.04 -2.30
CA HIS A 53 26.79 8.86 -1.49
C HIS A 53 25.51 9.25 -2.24
N GLN A 54 25.59 9.53 -3.55
CA GLN A 54 24.40 9.78 -4.37
C GLN A 54 23.49 8.54 -4.46
N VAL A 55 24.06 7.35 -4.65
CA VAL A 55 23.32 6.08 -4.67
C VAL A 55 22.67 5.81 -3.30
N GLU A 56 23.39 6.05 -2.21
CA GLU A 56 22.85 5.90 -0.86
C GLU A 56 21.70 6.88 -0.59
N SER A 57 21.83 8.13 -1.03
CA SER A 57 20.75 9.12 -0.96
C SER A 57 19.53 8.69 -1.76
N LEU A 58 19.71 8.12 -2.96
CA LEU A 58 18.64 7.57 -3.78
C LEU A 58 17.96 6.37 -3.08
N MET A 59 18.73 5.45 -2.50
CA MET A 59 18.20 4.33 -1.71
C MET A 59 17.37 4.83 -0.51
N ASN A 60 17.86 5.87 0.18
CA ASN A 60 17.14 6.46 1.32
C ASN A 60 15.85 7.16 0.88
N LEU A 61 15.84 7.88 -0.24
CA LEU A 61 14.64 8.48 -0.82
C LEU A 61 13.63 7.40 -1.26
N SER A 62 14.10 6.36 -1.93
CA SER A 62 13.28 5.20 -2.32
C SER A 62 12.62 4.55 -1.10
N ARG A 63 13.38 4.32 -0.03
CA ARG A 63 12.84 3.77 1.24
C ARG A 63 11.77 4.68 1.85
N LYS A 64 11.99 6.00 1.88
CA LYS A 64 11.01 6.97 2.38
C LYS A 64 9.73 6.95 1.54
N ILE A 65 9.84 6.89 0.22
CA ILE A 65 8.69 6.79 -0.68
C ILE A 65 7.93 5.50 -0.41
N HIS A 66 8.62 4.37 -0.32
CA HIS A 66 8.00 3.07 -0.01
C HIS A 66 7.24 3.09 1.32
N GLN A 67 7.83 3.69 2.36
CA GLN A 67 7.18 3.85 3.66
C GLN A 67 5.92 4.72 3.57
N LEU A 68 5.99 5.87 2.90
CA LEU A 68 4.82 6.75 2.69
C LEU A 68 3.69 6.03 1.94
N VAL A 69 4.03 5.22 0.93
CA VAL A 69 3.07 4.40 0.21
C VAL A 69 2.41 3.40 1.16
N ASN A 70 3.19 2.67 1.96
CA ASN A 70 2.66 1.68 2.89
C ASN A 70 1.75 2.29 3.97
N GLU A 71 2.13 3.45 4.52
CA GLU A 71 1.33 4.21 5.49
C GLU A 71 0.01 4.66 4.86
N SER A 72 0.03 5.17 3.63
CA SER A 72 -1.18 5.61 2.92
C SER A 72 -2.13 4.44 2.60
N LEU A 73 -1.59 3.27 2.21
CA LEU A 73 -2.37 2.05 1.99
C LEU A 73 -2.98 1.54 3.30
N THR A 74 -2.23 1.60 4.40
CA THR A 74 -2.71 1.20 5.74
C THR A 74 -3.86 2.10 6.21
N GLN A 75 -3.73 3.42 6.05
CA GLN A 75 -4.82 4.35 6.36
C GLN A 75 -6.06 4.10 5.48
N MET A 76 -5.84 3.86 4.18
CA MET A 76 -6.92 3.56 3.24
C MET A 76 -7.66 2.27 3.63
N TYR A 77 -6.93 1.24 4.06
CA TYR A 77 -7.51 0.01 4.60
C TYR A 77 -8.36 0.29 5.85
N GLY A 78 -7.81 1.02 6.83
CA GLY A 78 -8.51 1.36 8.08
C GLY A 78 -9.82 2.13 7.84
N TYR A 79 -9.79 3.14 6.97
CA TYR A 79 -11.00 3.87 6.59
C TYR A 79 -12.02 2.99 5.87
N THR A 80 -11.57 2.10 4.98
CA THR A 80 -12.46 1.16 4.27
C THR A 80 -13.20 0.25 5.27
N GLN A 81 -12.49 -0.28 6.27
CA GLN A 81 -13.09 -1.08 7.35
C GLN A 81 -14.08 -0.26 8.20
N SER A 82 -13.72 0.97 8.54
CA SER A 82 -14.60 1.86 9.30
C SER A 82 -15.90 2.16 8.53
N PHE A 83 -15.82 2.52 7.24
CA PHE A 83 -17.01 2.75 6.43
C PHE A 83 -17.89 1.50 6.30
N LYS A 84 -17.28 0.31 6.19
CA LYS A 84 -18.03 -0.94 6.17
C LYS A 84 -18.85 -1.11 7.45
N LEU A 85 -18.25 -0.92 8.63
CA LEU A 85 -18.93 -1.01 9.91
C LEU A 85 -20.09 0.00 10.02
N HIS A 86 -19.89 1.25 9.59
CA HIS A 86 -20.94 2.28 9.64
C HIS A 86 -22.08 2.01 8.66
N ILE A 87 -21.79 1.47 7.48
CA ILE A 87 -22.83 1.11 6.51
C ILE A 87 -23.63 -0.09 7.00
N ASP A 88 -22.98 -1.10 7.55
CA ASP A 88 -23.66 -2.27 8.11
C ASP A 88 -24.52 -1.89 9.33
N TRP A 89 -24.02 -0.99 10.20
CA TRP A 89 -24.82 -0.40 11.27
C TRP A 89 -26.04 0.37 10.74
N LEU A 90 -25.86 1.20 9.70
CA LEU A 90 -26.94 2.01 9.14
C LEU A 90 -28.06 1.16 8.55
N LYS A 91 -27.73 -0.01 7.96
CA LYS A 91 -28.73 -0.98 7.48
C LYS A 91 -29.62 -1.44 8.63
N VAL A 92 -29.02 -1.90 9.72
CA VAL A 92 -29.75 -2.33 10.93
C VAL A 92 -30.58 -1.19 11.52
N ALA A 93 -30.01 0.02 11.59
CA ALA A 93 -30.70 1.19 12.10
C ALA A 93 -31.94 1.56 11.26
N LYS A 94 -31.84 1.45 9.93
CA LYS A 94 -32.97 1.71 9.01
C LYS A 94 -34.07 0.66 9.09
N GLU A 95 -33.70 -0.62 9.23
CA GLU A 95 -34.66 -1.71 9.45
C GLU A 95 -35.46 -1.48 10.73
N ASN A 96 -34.80 -1.07 11.83
CA ASN A 96 -35.45 -0.81 13.11
C ASN A 96 -36.49 0.33 13.08
N VAL A 97 -36.34 1.28 12.16
CA VAL A 97 -37.27 2.42 11.99
C VAL A 97 -38.20 2.26 10.79
N SER A 98 -38.31 1.03 10.24
CA SER A 98 -39.20 0.68 9.12
C SER A 98 -38.98 1.52 7.84
N LEU A 99 -37.75 1.99 7.59
CA LEU A 99 -37.43 2.72 6.36
C LEU A 99 -37.05 1.73 5.25
N PRO A 100 -37.63 1.82 4.03
CA PRO A 100 -37.19 0.97 2.92
C PRO A 100 -35.72 1.24 2.58
N PHE A 101 -34.92 0.18 2.56
CA PHE A 101 -33.56 0.18 2.04
C PHE A 101 -33.58 -0.47 0.66
N GLN A 102 -33.24 0.28 -0.39
CA GLN A 102 -33.11 -0.29 -1.74
C GLN A 102 -31.82 -1.10 -1.82
N THR A 103 -31.96 -2.40 -2.04
CA THR A 103 -30.87 -3.37 -2.15
C THR A 103 -30.32 -3.39 -3.59
N GLU A 104 -29.64 -2.31 -3.98
CA GLU A 104 -28.65 -2.39 -5.06
C GLU A 104 -27.36 -3.01 -4.48
N GLU A 105 -26.52 -3.67 -5.28
CA GLU A 105 -25.25 -4.29 -4.85
C GLU A 105 -24.56 -3.42 -3.78
N GLY A 106 -24.69 -3.84 -2.51
CA GLY A 106 -24.63 -2.85 -1.43
C GLY A 106 -23.23 -2.23 -1.30
N ALA A 107 -23.13 -0.93 -1.01
CA ALA A 107 -21.84 -0.25 -0.82
C ALA A 107 -20.85 -1.00 0.11
N SER A 108 -21.36 -1.80 1.06
CA SER A 108 -20.57 -2.71 1.91
C SER A 108 -19.82 -3.80 1.12
N SER A 109 -20.41 -4.40 0.07
CA SER A 109 -19.75 -5.39 -0.78
C SER A 109 -18.62 -4.75 -1.60
N HIS A 110 -18.83 -3.56 -2.15
CA HIS A 110 -17.79 -2.80 -2.85
C HIS A 110 -16.63 -2.40 -1.93
N LEU A 111 -16.92 -1.97 -0.70
CA LEU A 111 -15.88 -1.69 0.30
C LEU A 111 -15.13 -2.96 0.70
N LEU A 112 -15.80 -4.11 0.81
CA LEU A 112 -15.15 -5.39 1.08
C LEU A 112 -14.18 -5.77 -0.05
N GLN A 113 -14.61 -5.62 -1.30
CA GLN A 113 -13.73 -5.85 -2.46
C GLN A 113 -12.53 -4.91 -2.44
N LEU A 114 -12.74 -3.62 -2.17
CA LEU A 114 -11.67 -2.63 -2.06
C LEU A 114 -10.69 -3.02 -0.94
N SER A 115 -11.19 -3.39 0.23
CA SER A 115 -10.37 -3.86 1.35
C SER A 115 -9.52 -5.07 0.97
N ASN A 116 -10.09 -6.03 0.25
CA ASN A 116 -9.36 -7.22 -0.19
C ASN A 116 -8.27 -6.87 -1.19
N LEU A 117 -8.50 -5.90 -2.08
CA LEU A 117 -7.48 -5.41 -3.01
C LEU A 117 -6.34 -4.69 -2.27
N ILE A 118 -6.68 -3.80 -1.34
CA ILE A 118 -5.67 -3.09 -0.52
C ILE A 118 -4.88 -4.08 0.33
N GLY A 119 -5.56 -5.06 0.93
CA GLY A 119 -4.94 -6.12 1.73
C GLY A 119 -3.96 -7.00 0.95
N LYS A 120 -4.14 -7.16 -0.37
CA LYS A 120 -3.16 -7.83 -1.23
C LYS A 120 -1.91 -6.99 -1.50
N CYS A 121 -2.03 -5.67 -1.45
CA CYS A 121 -0.91 -4.74 -1.64
C CYS A 121 -0.08 -4.54 -0.36
N LEU A 122 -0.67 -4.80 0.80
CA LEU A 122 0.02 -4.75 2.07
C LEU A 122 0.67 -6.12 2.35
N HIS A 123 1.93 -6.14 2.78
CA HIS A 123 2.48 -7.32 3.49
C HIS A 123 1.59 -7.65 4.69
N PRO A 124 1.52 -8.90 5.19
CA PRO A 124 0.51 -9.29 6.18
C PRO A 124 0.49 -8.30 7.35
N VAL A 125 -0.49 -7.42 7.35
CA VAL A 125 -0.69 -6.44 8.40
C VAL A 125 -1.31 -7.23 9.51
N GLU A 126 -0.53 -7.44 10.57
CA GLU A 126 -1.04 -7.89 11.85
C GLU A 126 -2.29 -7.07 12.15
N ALA A 127 -3.42 -7.75 12.25
CA ALA A 127 -4.74 -7.13 12.28
C ALA A 127 -4.74 -5.99 13.31
N LEU A 128 -4.85 -4.75 12.82
CA LEU A 128 -4.87 -3.56 13.67
C LEU A 128 -5.97 -3.78 14.72
N PRO A 129 -5.72 -3.54 16.02
CA PRO A 129 -6.73 -3.74 17.05
C PRO A 129 -7.99 -2.96 16.69
N SER A 130 -9.04 -3.71 16.38
CA SER A 130 -10.36 -3.19 16.03
C SER A 130 -10.98 -2.59 17.29
N VAL A 131 -10.75 -1.29 17.52
CA VAL A 131 -11.54 -0.53 18.49
C VAL A 131 -12.95 -0.50 17.95
N ALA A 132 -13.87 -1.18 18.63
CA ALA A 132 -15.28 -1.16 18.28
C ALA A 132 -15.75 0.30 18.22
N PRO A 133 -16.26 0.77 17.07
CA PRO A 133 -16.70 2.15 16.96
C PRO A 133 -17.90 2.39 17.88
N ASN A 134 -17.90 3.51 18.61
CA ASN A 134 -19.07 3.96 19.36
C ASN A 134 -20.13 4.43 18.38
N LEU A 135 -21.04 3.52 18.01
CA LEU A 135 -22.11 3.80 17.06
C LEU A 135 -23.32 4.41 17.81
N PRO A 136 -23.96 5.44 17.25
CA PRO A 136 -25.10 6.07 17.91
C PRO A 136 -26.32 5.16 17.93
N VAL A 137 -27.18 5.32 18.95
CA VAL A 137 -28.51 4.71 18.96
C VAL A 137 -29.45 5.62 18.18
N VAL A 138 -30.19 5.05 17.23
CA VAL A 138 -31.15 5.78 16.39
C VAL A 138 -32.56 5.34 16.72
N SER A 139 -33.41 6.29 17.08
CA SER A 139 -34.80 6.03 17.50
C SER A 139 -35.85 6.49 16.51
N ASN A 140 -35.46 7.22 15.45
CA ASN A 140 -36.39 7.71 14.44
C ASN A 140 -35.77 7.70 13.02
N ALA A 141 -36.63 7.77 12.03
CA ALA A 141 -36.30 7.76 10.60
C ALA A 141 -35.45 8.96 10.15
N PHE A 142 -35.66 10.13 10.77
CA PHE A 142 -34.98 11.36 10.43
C PHE A 142 -33.49 11.29 10.80
N ASP A 143 -33.18 10.81 12.00
CA ASP A 143 -31.80 10.61 12.45
C ASP A 143 -31.08 9.58 11.57
N ALA A 144 -31.74 8.47 11.21
CA ALA A 144 -31.20 7.49 10.27
C ALA A 144 -30.86 8.14 8.91
N LEU A 145 -31.69 9.06 8.43
CA LEU A 145 -31.45 9.81 7.20
C LEU A 145 -30.25 10.75 7.35
N VAL A 146 -30.18 11.53 8.43
CA VAL A 146 -29.06 12.44 8.71
C VAL A 146 -27.72 11.69 8.73
N TYR A 147 -27.64 10.56 9.46
CA TYR A 147 -26.44 9.74 9.48
C TYR A 147 -26.11 9.16 8.09
N SER A 148 -27.12 8.78 7.31
CA SER A 148 -26.89 8.26 5.94
C SER A 148 -26.28 9.31 5.01
N VAL A 149 -26.71 10.58 5.14
CA VAL A 149 -26.17 11.71 4.37
C VAL A 149 -24.73 12.00 4.80
N GLU A 150 -24.48 12.09 6.10
CA GLU A 150 -23.13 12.34 6.64
C GLU A 150 -22.13 11.24 6.23
N ILE A 151 -22.51 9.97 6.34
CA ILE A 151 -21.69 8.83 5.90
C ILE A 151 -21.38 8.94 4.40
N SER A 152 -22.39 9.28 3.59
CA SER A 152 -22.24 9.42 2.15
C SER A 152 -21.28 10.57 1.78
N ASP A 153 -21.37 11.70 2.46
CA ASP A 153 -20.50 12.85 2.19
C ASP A 153 -19.05 12.58 2.61
N ARG A 154 -18.83 11.91 3.76
CA ARG A 154 -17.50 11.44 4.14
C ARG A 154 -16.93 10.42 3.16
N LEU A 155 -17.76 9.52 2.64
CA LEU A 155 -17.35 8.53 1.66
C LEU A 155 -16.89 9.20 0.35
N LYS A 156 -17.55 10.28 -0.10
CA LYS A 156 -17.09 11.07 -1.27
C LYS A 156 -15.70 11.66 -1.05
N VAL A 157 -15.46 12.25 0.12
CA VAL A 157 -14.14 12.81 0.48
C VAL A 157 -13.07 11.72 0.48
N PHE A 158 -13.37 10.58 1.10
CA PHE A 158 -12.50 9.42 1.10
C PHE A 158 -12.17 8.93 -0.32
N CYS A 159 -13.18 8.75 -1.17
CA CYS A 159 -12.99 8.37 -2.57
C CYS A 159 -12.10 9.36 -3.34
N GLY A 160 -12.27 10.67 -3.11
CA GLY A 160 -11.43 11.70 -3.72
C GLY A 160 -9.98 11.65 -3.22
N TRP A 161 -9.77 11.37 -1.94
CA TRP A 161 -8.43 11.16 -1.37
C TRP A 161 -7.78 9.87 -1.90
N SER A 162 -8.47 8.73 -1.88
CA SER A 162 -7.97 7.44 -2.36
C SER A 162 -7.57 7.50 -3.82
N LYS A 163 -8.36 8.17 -4.68
CA LYS A 163 -7.98 8.41 -6.09
C LYS A 163 -6.67 9.18 -6.22
N ARG A 164 -6.42 10.19 -5.39
CA ARG A 164 -5.17 10.96 -5.42
C ARG A 164 -3.99 10.09 -5.00
N VAL A 165 -4.12 9.36 -3.90
CA VAL A 165 -3.10 8.43 -3.41
C VAL A 165 -2.74 7.39 -4.47
N LEU A 166 -3.75 6.74 -5.07
CA LEU A 166 -3.53 5.74 -6.11
C LEU A 166 -2.80 6.32 -7.34
N ARG A 167 -3.09 7.56 -7.77
CA ARG A 167 -2.33 8.19 -8.87
C ARG A 167 -0.84 8.35 -8.56
N TYR A 168 -0.48 8.62 -7.31
CA TYR A 168 0.92 8.73 -6.89
C TYR A 168 1.62 7.37 -6.79
N ILE A 169 0.87 6.29 -6.59
CA ILE A 169 1.39 4.91 -6.52
C ILE A 169 1.45 4.25 -7.90
N THR A 170 0.52 4.58 -8.81
CA THR A 170 0.43 4.06 -10.18
C THR A 170 1.12 4.91 -11.29
N PRO A 171 2.31 5.53 -11.13
CA PRO A 171 3.05 6.04 -12.29
C PRO A 171 3.77 4.97 -13.13
N ALA A 172 3.90 3.72 -12.65
CA ALA A 172 4.85 2.73 -13.20
C ALA A 172 4.25 1.59 -14.08
N CYS A 173 3.01 1.72 -14.56
CA CYS A 173 2.37 0.77 -15.50
C CYS A 173 1.94 1.45 -16.81
N ARG A 174 2.78 2.33 -17.37
CA ARG A 174 2.69 2.76 -18.77
C ARG A 174 4.03 2.60 -19.44
#